data_AF-A0A936GCL0-F1
#
_entry.id   AF-A0A936GCL0-F1
#
_cell.length_a   1.000
_cell.length_b   1.000
_cell.length_c   1.000
_cell.angle_alpha   90.00
_cell.angle_beta   90.00
_cell.angle_gamma   90.00
#
_symmetry.space_group_name_H-M   'P 1'
#
loop_
_entity.id
_entity.type
_entity.pdbx_description
1 polymer ?
#
loop_
_entity_poly.entity_id
_entity_poly.type
_entity_poly.pdbx_seq_one_letter_code
_entity_poly.pdbx_strand_id
1 'polypeptide(L)'
;MKKIAGFARAWYNEQSRLGHMNTEQAERRANDLANASSGGDLIEMSSNPMMLTSIAIIHQKDIGLPRERVRLYQLIVDVLISRWQKHKTGEESFAPSQALTAFLKDDNRLRAALEILAYEAHRANYTAGNTNGDADLSRGHALTLLESSDYLGSAELASEFLDYVDQRSGLLVGKGGELEKPTSYSFPHRTIQEYLAGCYLVGKRNRGREFFKHAAEGDFWSLPALMGAEELFYNHKSTRDTLLDLTYHLCPETQPQTEQAERALLWSGQFACLFGNEGIESDTDNPSGGKEFLKRLIPRTVNLLENFHLTPRERAEAGNTLAKLGDPRVGIALSIVEGQPDGLNLLLCEIPAGKFLMGSKEKEEGAYEDEYPQFEYNIPNNYFMSRYPITNAQFDLFVKDPQGYVNDAWWTKTGLEWRGDRKEHARYSGAFALLNHPVVGVTWYEAAAFCKWATDQMRKSDGGMQIYDSSTHSIREAKSLKSEIQNLKSKIRLPTEAEWERAARRKRSALSVG
;
A
#
# COMPACT_ATOMS: atom_id res chain seq x y z
N MET A 1 2.72 -18.08 -11.84
CA MET A 1 1.81 -19.23 -11.64
C MET A 1 2.42 -20.57 -12.06
N LYS A 2 2.35 -21.02 -13.34
CA LYS A 2 2.84 -22.37 -13.74
C LYS A 2 4.34 -22.62 -13.46
N LYS A 3 5.19 -21.60 -13.61
CA LYS A 3 6.65 -21.70 -13.36
C LYS A 3 6.99 -21.92 -11.88
N ILE A 4 6.34 -21.19 -10.97
CA ILE A 4 6.55 -21.31 -9.52
C ILE A 4 6.15 -22.70 -9.01
N ALA A 5 4.96 -23.19 -9.43
CA ALA A 5 4.50 -24.52 -9.08
C ALA A 5 5.40 -25.63 -9.65
N GLY A 6 5.97 -25.42 -10.84
CA GLY A 6 6.96 -26.31 -11.43
C GLY A 6 8.26 -26.35 -10.64
N PHE A 7 8.78 -25.18 -10.23
CA PHE A 7 9.96 -25.08 -9.38
C PHE A 7 9.75 -25.78 -8.03
N ALA A 8 8.65 -25.51 -7.33
CA ALA A 8 8.36 -26.10 -6.03
C ALA A 8 8.32 -27.64 -6.08
N ARG A 9 7.71 -28.21 -7.13
CA ARG A 9 7.71 -29.66 -7.37
C ARG A 9 9.11 -30.19 -7.63
N ALA A 10 9.87 -29.56 -8.53
CA ALA A 10 11.23 -29.98 -8.84
C ALA A 10 12.14 -29.96 -7.60
N TRP A 11 12.05 -28.89 -6.79
CA TRP A 11 12.80 -28.72 -5.56
C TRP A 11 12.53 -29.84 -4.56
N TYR A 12 11.27 -30.10 -4.21
CA TYR A 12 10.94 -31.11 -3.20
C TYR A 12 11.09 -32.55 -3.69
N ASN A 13 10.91 -32.80 -4.99
CA ASN A 13 11.25 -34.10 -5.59
C ASN A 13 12.75 -34.39 -5.45
N GLU A 14 13.59 -33.39 -5.65
CA GLU A 14 15.03 -33.54 -5.46
C GLU A 14 15.39 -33.78 -3.98
N GLN A 15 14.74 -33.08 -3.04
CA GLN A 15 14.94 -33.36 -1.60
C GLN A 15 14.52 -34.79 -1.22
N SER A 16 13.45 -35.31 -1.84
CA SER A 16 13.04 -36.71 -1.65
C SER A 16 14.06 -37.68 -2.25
N ARG A 17 14.59 -37.38 -3.44
CA ARG A 17 15.65 -38.17 -4.10
C ARG A 17 16.92 -38.23 -3.26
N LEU A 18 17.28 -37.14 -2.58
CA LEU A 18 18.41 -37.05 -1.66
C LEU A 18 18.15 -37.75 -0.31
N GLY A 19 16.97 -38.32 -0.09
CA GLY A 19 16.62 -39.05 1.12
C GLY A 19 16.26 -38.18 2.32
N HIS A 20 16.07 -36.87 2.13
CA HIS A 20 15.70 -35.96 3.22
C HIS A 20 14.23 -36.07 3.63
N MET A 21 13.36 -36.62 2.77
CA MET A 21 11.93 -36.81 3.04
C MET A 21 11.30 -37.86 2.11
N ASN A 22 10.12 -38.36 2.47
CA ASN A 22 9.36 -39.28 1.62
C ASN A 22 8.53 -38.54 0.53
N THR A 23 8.02 -39.29 -0.45
CA THR A 23 7.32 -38.72 -1.62
C THR A 23 6.03 -37.98 -1.24
N GLU A 24 5.29 -38.49 -0.26
CA GLU A 24 4.04 -37.86 0.20
C GLU A 24 4.30 -36.54 0.95
N GLN A 25 5.38 -36.46 1.73
CA GLN A 25 5.85 -35.22 2.35
C GLN A 25 6.33 -34.22 1.29
N ALA A 26 7.05 -34.69 0.27
CA ALA A 26 7.53 -33.85 -0.82
C ALA A 26 6.36 -33.23 -1.61
N GLU A 27 5.33 -34.00 -1.94
CA GLU A 27 4.15 -33.49 -2.65
C GLU A 27 3.38 -32.47 -1.80
N ARG A 28 3.16 -32.77 -0.51
CA ARG A 28 2.51 -31.82 0.43
C ARG A 28 3.26 -30.50 0.53
N ARG A 29 4.58 -30.54 0.75
CA ARG A 29 5.41 -29.32 0.84
C ARG A 29 5.51 -28.57 -0.48
N ALA A 30 5.51 -29.26 -1.62
CA ALA A 30 5.50 -28.62 -2.93
C ALA A 30 4.19 -27.84 -3.16
N ASN A 31 3.06 -28.42 -2.79
CA ASN A 31 1.76 -27.77 -2.87
C ASN A 31 1.67 -26.59 -1.90
N ASP A 32 2.18 -26.75 -0.67
CA ASP A 32 2.20 -25.67 0.33
C ASP A 32 3.04 -24.47 -0.13
N LEU A 33 4.28 -24.71 -0.59
CA LEU A 33 5.14 -23.65 -1.12
C LEU A 33 4.52 -22.97 -2.35
N ALA A 34 3.91 -23.74 -3.26
CA ALA A 34 3.26 -23.19 -4.45
C ALA A 34 2.06 -22.31 -4.08
N ASN A 35 1.26 -22.72 -3.10
CA ASN A 35 0.11 -21.94 -2.61
C ASN A 35 0.56 -20.69 -1.89
N ALA A 36 1.53 -20.80 -0.97
CA ALA A 36 2.09 -19.66 -0.25
C ALA A 36 2.71 -18.63 -1.22
N SER A 37 3.46 -19.09 -2.22
CA SER A 37 4.07 -18.22 -3.24
C SER A 37 3.08 -17.64 -4.24
N SER A 38 1.81 -18.07 -4.20
CA SER A 38 0.75 -17.59 -5.08
C SER A 38 -0.21 -16.59 -4.41
N GLY A 39 0.07 -16.18 -3.16
CA GLY A 39 -0.72 -15.19 -2.43
C GLY A 39 -0.03 -13.83 -2.28
N GLY A 40 -0.75 -12.74 -2.51
CA GLY A 40 -0.35 -11.37 -2.13
C GLY A 40 1.09 -10.96 -2.46
N ASP A 41 1.77 -10.34 -1.49
CA ASP A 41 3.14 -9.79 -1.57
C ASP A 41 4.21 -10.83 -1.96
N LEU A 42 3.97 -12.13 -1.71
CA LEU A 42 4.88 -13.21 -2.06
C LEU A 42 4.97 -13.44 -3.58
N ILE A 43 3.96 -13.04 -4.37
CA ILE A 43 3.98 -13.19 -5.83
C ILE A 43 5.08 -12.31 -6.45
N GLU A 44 5.22 -11.08 -5.98
CA GLU A 44 6.23 -10.15 -6.48
C GLU A 44 7.64 -10.67 -6.14
N MET A 45 7.84 -11.14 -4.91
CA MET A 45 9.12 -11.71 -4.47
C MET A 45 9.47 -13.02 -5.20
N SER A 46 8.50 -13.93 -5.34
CA SER A 46 8.71 -15.25 -5.96
C SER A 46 8.87 -15.21 -7.49
N SER A 47 8.69 -14.04 -8.11
CA SER A 47 8.93 -13.85 -9.54
C SER A 47 10.42 -13.86 -9.90
N ASN A 48 11.32 -13.64 -8.93
CA ASN A 48 12.77 -13.73 -9.11
C ASN A 48 13.31 -15.12 -8.68
N PRO A 49 14.09 -15.83 -9.53
CA PRO A 49 14.63 -17.15 -9.20
C PRO A 49 15.48 -17.22 -7.92
N MET A 50 16.25 -16.18 -7.61
CA MET A 50 17.07 -16.13 -6.40
C MET A 50 16.18 -16.05 -5.15
N MET A 51 15.21 -15.15 -5.16
CA MET A 51 14.23 -15.00 -4.08
C MET A 51 13.41 -16.28 -3.89
N LEU A 52 12.91 -16.88 -4.97
CA LEU A 52 12.17 -18.13 -4.90
C LEU A 52 13.02 -19.27 -4.30
N THR A 53 14.31 -19.31 -4.63
CA THR A 53 15.25 -20.28 -4.03
C THR A 53 15.47 -20.02 -2.55
N SER A 54 15.65 -18.76 -2.15
CA SER A 54 15.79 -18.38 -0.73
C SER A 54 14.51 -18.69 0.06
N ILE A 55 13.34 -18.41 -0.50
CA ILE A 55 12.03 -18.77 0.08
C ILE A 55 11.91 -20.29 0.24
N ALA A 56 12.31 -21.08 -0.75
CA ALA A 56 12.27 -22.55 -0.65
C ALA A 56 13.20 -23.09 0.44
N ILE A 57 14.37 -22.47 0.63
CA ILE A 57 15.31 -22.82 1.71
C ILE A 57 14.75 -22.47 3.08
N ILE A 58 14.10 -21.31 3.22
CA ILE A 58 13.43 -20.92 4.46
C ILE A 58 12.28 -21.88 4.77
N HIS A 59 11.44 -22.16 3.76
CA HIS A 59 10.31 -23.09 3.87
C HIS A 59 10.75 -24.52 4.23
N GLN A 60 11.95 -24.95 3.80
CA GLN A 60 12.50 -26.25 4.16
C GLN A 60 12.76 -26.40 5.67
N LYS A 61 13.05 -25.33 6.41
CA LYS A 61 13.42 -25.37 7.83
C LYS A 61 12.24 -25.63 8.80
N ASP A 62 11.07 -26.01 8.33
CA ASP A 62 9.87 -26.36 9.14
C ASP A 62 9.27 -25.22 10.00
N ILE A 63 9.67 -23.98 9.76
CA ILE A 63 9.15 -22.80 10.48
C ILE A 63 7.88 -22.25 9.80
N GLY A 64 7.53 -22.74 8.61
CA GLY A 64 6.55 -22.10 7.73
C GLY A 64 7.07 -20.78 7.17
N LEU A 65 6.39 -20.24 6.14
CA LEU A 65 6.72 -18.91 5.63
C LEU A 65 6.00 -17.83 6.46
N PRO A 66 6.71 -16.79 6.93
CA PRO A 66 6.06 -15.69 7.62
C PRO A 66 5.08 -14.99 6.68
N ARG A 67 3.99 -14.47 7.25
CA ARG A 67 2.99 -13.70 6.50
C ARG A 67 3.45 -12.27 6.26
N GLU A 68 4.25 -11.74 7.18
CA GLU A 68 4.77 -10.38 7.12
C GLU A 68 5.96 -10.31 6.16
N ARG A 69 5.87 -9.47 5.14
CA ARG A 69 6.92 -9.32 4.11
C ARG A 69 8.30 -9.02 4.69
N VAL A 70 8.41 -8.17 5.69
CA VAL A 70 9.69 -7.76 6.29
C VAL A 70 10.35 -8.90 7.09
N ARG A 71 9.58 -9.77 7.73
CA ARG A 71 10.11 -11.02 8.31
C ARG A 71 10.72 -11.92 7.25
N LEU A 72 10.08 -12.00 6.09
CA LEU A 72 10.61 -12.78 4.99
C LEU A 72 11.91 -12.18 4.44
N TYR A 73 11.97 -10.85 4.25
CA TYR A 73 13.20 -10.17 3.84
C TYR A 73 14.35 -10.40 4.82
N GLN A 74 14.08 -10.28 6.13
CA GLN A 74 15.08 -10.59 7.16
C GLN A 74 15.62 -12.01 6.99
N LEU A 75 14.75 -13.02 6.91
CA LEU A 75 15.17 -14.41 6.75
C LEU A 75 15.94 -14.66 5.45
N ILE A 76 15.59 -13.97 4.36
CA ILE A 76 16.31 -14.06 3.09
C ILE A 76 17.71 -13.48 3.24
N VAL A 77 17.85 -12.29 3.83
CA VAL A 77 19.15 -11.67 4.10
C VAL A 77 20.00 -12.57 4.98
N ASP A 78 19.45 -13.13 6.06
CA ASP A 78 20.16 -14.04 6.97
C ASP A 78 20.64 -15.31 6.24
N VAL A 79 19.82 -15.89 5.36
CA VAL A 79 20.19 -17.06 4.54
C VAL A 79 21.33 -16.71 3.57
N LEU A 80 21.29 -15.53 2.96
CA LEU A 80 22.33 -15.09 2.02
C LEU A 80 23.65 -14.78 2.74
N ILE A 81 23.61 -14.12 3.90
CA ILE A 81 24.76 -13.90 4.78
C ILE A 81 25.36 -15.23 5.25
N SER A 82 24.52 -16.17 5.70
CA SER A 82 24.98 -17.50 6.15
C SER A 82 25.70 -18.28 5.05
N ARG A 83 25.34 -18.06 3.78
CA ARG A 83 26.02 -18.68 2.63
C ARG A 83 27.40 -18.08 2.40
N TRP A 84 27.59 -16.79 2.66
CA TRP A 84 28.91 -16.18 2.63
C TRP A 84 29.84 -16.78 3.67
N GLN A 85 29.34 -17.02 4.89
CA GLN A 85 30.14 -17.60 5.98
C GLN A 85 30.54 -19.06 5.76
N LYS A 86 29.72 -19.85 5.03
CA LYS A 86 30.05 -21.26 4.75
C LYS A 86 31.14 -21.33 3.68
N HIS A 87 32.36 -21.65 4.11
CA HIS A 87 33.44 -21.98 3.19
C HIS A 87 33.00 -23.14 2.29
N LYS A 88 33.02 -22.97 0.95
CA LYS A 88 33.08 -24.15 0.10
C LYS A 88 34.45 -24.79 0.34
N THR A 89 34.46 -25.95 0.97
CA THR A 89 35.62 -26.84 1.02
C THR A 89 35.96 -27.23 -0.42
N GLY A 90 36.99 -26.62 -1.03
CA GLY A 90 37.49 -26.98 -2.36
C GLY A 90 37.89 -25.83 -3.30
N GLU A 91 37.55 -24.58 -3.00
CA GLU A 91 38.02 -23.40 -3.76
C GLU A 91 39.25 -22.81 -3.04
N GLU A 92 40.44 -23.32 -3.36
CA GLU A 92 41.72 -22.89 -2.76
C GLU A 92 42.12 -21.44 -3.12
N SER A 93 41.47 -20.81 -4.09
CA SER A 93 41.95 -19.55 -4.67
C SER A 93 41.57 -18.27 -3.91
N PHE A 94 40.71 -18.29 -2.88
CA PHE A 94 40.27 -17.06 -2.19
C PHE A 94 39.88 -17.29 -0.71
N ALA A 95 40.84 -17.76 0.09
CA ALA A 95 40.64 -17.85 1.54
C ALA A 95 40.68 -16.43 2.16
N PRO A 96 39.64 -16.00 2.91
CA PRO A 96 39.63 -14.69 3.55
C PRO A 96 40.72 -14.59 4.62
N SER A 97 41.25 -13.39 4.82
CA SER A 97 42.17 -13.08 5.89
C SER A 97 41.57 -13.39 7.26
N GLN A 98 42.41 -13.50 8.29
CA GLN A 98 41.93 -13.72 9.65
C GLN A 98 41.04 -12.56 10.12
N ALA A 99 41.36 -11.33 9.72
CA ALA A 99 40.57 -10.15 10.03
C ALA A 99 39.20 -10.19 9.35
N LEU A 100 39.14 -10.53 8.06
CA LEU A 100 37.88 -10.66 7.32
C LEU A 100 37.05 -11.82 7.87
N THR A 101 37.67 -12.95 8.20
CA THR A 101 36.99 -14.09 8.83
C THR A 101 36.38 -13.72 10.18
N ALA A 102 37.08 -12.91 10.99
CA ALA A 102 36.55 -12.43 12.26
C ALA A 102 35.37 -11.46 12.05
N PHE A 103 35.48 -10.57 11.06
CA PHE A 103 34.39 -9.64 10.70
C PHE A 103 33.15 -10.37 10.19
N LEU A 104 33.31 -11.34 9.29
CA LEU A 104 32.19 -12.11 8.70
C LEU A 104 31.41 -12.94 9.74
N LYS A 105 31.99 -13.22 10.91
CA LYS A 105 31.33 -13.90 12.03
C LYS A 105 30.52 -12.96 12.93
N ASP A 106 30.72 -11.65 12.81
CA ASP A 106 29.96 -10.64 13.52
C ASP A 106 28.77 -10.22 12.66
N ASP A 107 27.65 -10.94 12.81
CA ASP A 107 26.43 -10.72 12.03
C ASP A 107 25.93 -9.27 12.14
N ASN A 108 26.10 -8.63 13.30
CA ASN A 108 25.65 -7.25 13.52
C ASN A 108 26.48 -6.26 12.71
N ARG A 109 27.82 -6.39 12.74
CA ARG A 109 28.71 -5.51 11.96
C ARG A 109 28.58 -5.76 10.46
N LEU A 110 28.47 -7.02 10.05
CA LEU A 110 28.26 -7.38 8.65
C LEU A 110 26.94 -6.80 8.12
N ARG A 111 25.86 -6.95 8.89
CA ARG A 111 24.56 -6.37 8.56
C ARG A 111 24.61 -4.85 8.49
N ALA A 112 25.24 -4.18 9.47
CA ALA A 112 25.41 -2.73 9.45
C ALA A 112 26.16 -2.24 8.20
N ALA A 113 27.20 -2.97 7.76
CA ALA A 113 27.93 -2.68 6.52
C ALA A 113 27.04 -2.84 5.27
N LEU A 114 26.18 -3.87 5.21
CA LEU A 114 25.24 -4.05 4.10
C LEU A 114 24.16 -2.98 4.07
N GLU A 115 23.66 -2.57 5.24
CA GLU A 115 22.64 -1.53 5.39
C GLU A 115 23.14 -0.16 4.90
N ILE A 116 24.37 0.25 5.22
CA ILE A 116 24.94 1.49 4.68
C ILE A 116 25.14 1.43 3.16
N LEU A 117 25.66 0.30 2.64
CA LEU A 117 25.86 0.15 1.20
C LEU A 117 24.53 0.20 0.45
N ALA A 118 23.48 -0.42 0.99
CA ALA A 118 22.14 -0.41 0.41
C ALA A 118 21.51 1.00 0.45
N TYR A 119 21.63 1.69 1.58
CA TYR A 119 21.16 3.07 1.72
C TYR A 119 21.83 4.01 0.71
N GLU A 120 23.16 3.92 0.58
CA GLU A 120 23.94 4.77 -0.33
C GLU A 120 23.69 4.42 -1.80
N ALA A 121 23.55 3.14 -2.14
CA ALA A 121 23.11 2.71 -3.47
C ALA A 121 21.71 3.24 -3.80
N HIS A 122 20.76 3.14 -2.85
CA HIS A 122 19.40 3.66 -3.03
C HIS A 122 19.39 5.17 -3.24
N ARG A 123 20.16 5.92 -2.45
CA ARG A 123 20.29 7.36 -2.63
C ARG A 123 20.96 7.73 -3.96
N ALA A 124 21.96 6.96 -4.40
CA ALA A 124 22.62 7.18 -5.69
C ALA A 124 21.63 7.06 -6.87
N ASN A 125 20.73 6.08 -6.84
CA ASN A 125 19.65 5.91 -7.83
C ASN A 125 18.82 7.18 -7.98
N TYR A 126 18.42 7.79 -6.86
CA TYR A 126 17.68 9.04 -6.86
C TYR A 126 18.47 10.18 -7.50
N THR A 127 19.73 10.38 -7.08
CA THR A 127 20.57 11.48 -7.59
C THR A 127 20.88 11.37 -9.08
N ALA A 128 20.94 10.15 -9.61
CA ALA A 128 21.13 9.88 -11.04
C ALA A 128 19.86 10.06 -11.87
N GLY A 129 18.72 10.41 -11.26
CA GLY A 129 17.42 10.45 -11.93
C GLY A 129 16.90 9.08 -12.35
N ASN A 130 17.50 8.00 -11.84
CA ASN A 130 17.16 6.63 -12.19
C ASN A 130 16.11 6.08 -11.22
N THR A 131 14.85 6.52 -11.37
CA THR A 131 13.74 6.08 -10.51
C THR A 131 13.33 4.63 -10.75
N ASN A 132 13.74 4.03 -11.88
CA ASN A 132 13.31 2.70 -12.35
C ASN A 132 14.45 1.69 -12.56
N GLY A 133 15.71 2.05 -12.33
CA GLY A 133 16.86 1.18 -12.59
C GLY A 133 17.88 1.13 -11.47
N ASP A 134 18.86 0.23 -11.61
CA ASP A 134 19.99 0.07 -10.70
C ASP A 134 20.99 1.19 -11.00
N ALA A 135 21.15 2.19 -10.14
CA ALA A 135 22.40 2.95 -10.13
C ALA A 135 23.40 2.17 -9.29
N ASP A 136 24.56 1.95 -9.89
CA ASP A 136 25.60 1.21 -9.23
C ASP A 136 26.34 2.11 -8.23
N LEU A 137 26.71 1.54 -7.09
CA LEU A 137 27.57 2.14 -6.11
C LEU A 137 29.02 2.06 -6.60
N SER A 138 29.70 3.18 -6.81
CA SER A 138 31.10 3.13 -7.26
C SER A 138 32.00 2.45 -6.21
N ARG A 139 32.98 1.66 -6.65
CA ARG A 139 33.92 0.97 -5.73
C ARG A 139 34.65 1.95 -4.82
N GLY A 140 35.05 3.11 -5.34
CA GLY A 140 35.70 4.17 -4.55
C GLY A 140 34.81 4.67 -3.42
N HIS A 141 33.53 4.94 -3.69
CA HIS A 141 32.59 5.40 -2.68
C HIS A 141 32.30 4.30 -1.65
N ALA A 142 32.13 3.05 -2.09
CA ALA A 142 31.96 1.90 -1.20
C ALA A 142 33.14 1.72 -0.24
N LEU A 143 34.38 1.85 -0.73
CA LEU A 143 35.58 1.81 0.11
C LEU A 143 35.56 2.90 1.18
N THR A 144 35.32 4.15 0.78
CA THR A 144 35.29 5.29 1.72
C THR A 144 34.24 5.11 2.81
N LEU A 145 33.07 4.55 2.47
CA LEU A 145 32.04 4.25 3.47
C LEU A 145 32.52 3.19 4.46
N LEU A 146 33.06 2.08 3.97
CA LEU A 146 33.43 0.92 4.78
C LEU A 146 34.70 1.13 5.61
N GLU A 147 35.59 2.03 5.19
CA GLU A 147 36.82 2.39 5.93
C GLU A 147 36.54 2.98 7.32
N SER A 148 35.36 3.59 7.53
CA SER A 148 34.96 4.14 8.84
C SER A 148 35.07 3.09 9.95
N SER A 149 35.46 3.53 11.16
CA SER A 149 35.52 2.70 12.36
C SER A 149 34.18 2.09 12.76
N ASP A 150 33.08 2.69 12.31
CA ASP A 150 31.73 2.18 12.54
C ASP A 150 31.47 0.87 11.75
N TYR A 151 32.25 0.60 10.70
CA TYR A 151 32.09 -0.59 9.85
C TYR A 151 33.35 -1.47 9.86
N LEU A 152 34.29 -1.33 8.90
CA LEU A 152 35.46 -2.22 8.79
C LEU A 152 36.73 -1.59 9.37
N GLY A 153 36.80 -0.26 9.47
CA GLY A 153 37.88 0.45 10.16
C GLY A 153 39.25 0.45 9.46
N SER A 154 39.35 -0.08 8.23
CA SER A 154 40.57 0.01 7.41
C SER A 154 40.23 -0.11 5.92
N ALA A 155 40.98 0.60 5.08
CA ALA A 155 40.82 0.56 3.63
C ALA A 155 41.18 -0.82 3.06
N GLU A 156 42.18 -1.49 3.64
CA GLU A 156 42.62 -2.82 3.23
C GLU A 156 41.52 -3.86 3.46
N LEU A 157 40.93 -3.88 4.67
CA LEU A 157 39.84 -4.80 4.98
C LEU A 157 38.58 -4.49 4.18
N ALA A 158 38.29 -3.20 3.93
CA ALA A 158 37.19 -2.78 3.07
C ALA A 158 37.36 -3.27 1.62
N SER A 159 38.56 -3.16 1.07
CA SER A 159 38.88 -3.69 -0.25
C SER A 159 38.72 -5.20 -0.28
N GLU A 160 39.31 -5.92 0.68
CA GLU A 160 39.22 -7.37 0.77
C GLU A 160 37.77 -7.85 0.89
N PHE A 161 36.96 -7.17 1.71
CA PHE A 161 35.53 -7.46 1.85
C PHE A 161 34.78 -7.30 0.54
N LEU A 162 34.99 -6.19 -0.18
CA LEU A 162 34.33 -5.92 -1.45
C LEU A 162 34.68 -6.97 -2.52
N ASP A 163 35.96 -7.34 -2.61
CA ASP A 163 36.42 -8.38 -3.52
C ASP A 163 35.86 -9.77 -3.12
N TYR A 164 35.74 -10.03 -1.81
CA TYR A 164 35.16 -11.27 -1.29
C TYR A 164 33.65 -11.41 -1.58
N VAL A 165 32.86 -10.34 -1.41
CA VAL A 165 31.40 -10.40 -1.63
C VAL A 165 31.05 -10.48 -3.11
N ASP A 166 31.86 -9.89 -4.01
CA ASP A 166 31.67 -10.00 -5.46
C ASP A 166 31.70 -11.46 -5.93
N GLN A 167 32.67 -12.22 -5.41
CA GLN A 167 32.87 -13.62 -5.78
C GLN A 167 31.84 -14.57 -5.15
N ARG A 168 31.07 -14.09 -4.16
CA ARG A 168 30.03 -14.87 -3.48
C ARG A 168 28.65 -14.29 -3.78
N SER A 169 28.09 -14.72 -4.92
CA SER A 169 26.78 -14.30 -5.41
C SER A 169 25.69 -14.27 -4.32
N GLY A 170 24.93 -13.17 -4.23
CA GLY A 170 23.66 -13.18 -3.49
C GLY A 170 23.07 -11.81 -3.12
N LEU A 171 23.91 -10.89 -2.64
CA LEU A 171 23.45 -9.57 -2.14
C LEU A 171 24.13 -8.38 -2.81
N LEU A 172 25.41 -8.51 -3.18
CA LEU A 172 26.18 -7.47 -3.85
C LEU A 172 26.94 -8.09 -5.02
N VAL A 173 26.86 -7.47 -6.19
CA VAL A 173 27.50 -7.95 -7.41
C VAL A 173 28.26 -6.82 -8.07
N GLY A 174 29.53 -7.06 -8.37
CA GLY A 174 30.42 -6.17 -9.08
C GLY A 174 30.05 -6.05 -10.57
N LYS A 175 30.23 -4.84 -11.11
CA LYS A 175 29.99 -4.49 -12.51
C LYS A 175 31.17 -3.70 -13.08
N GLY A 176 31.47 -3.96 -14.36
CA GLY A 176 32.57 -3.33 -15.10
C GLY A 176 33.95 -3.69 -14.52
N GLY A 177 35.01 -3.11 -15.08
CA GLY A 177 36.38 -3.32 -14.61
C GLY A 177 37.07 -4.57 -15.15
N GLU A 178 38.23 -4.89 -14.57
CA GLU A 178 38.99 -6.11 -14.82
C GLU A 178 38.43 -7.27 -13.97
N LEU A 179 38.73 -8.51 -14.34
CA LEU A 179 38.35 -9.70 -13.57
C LEU A 179 38.81 -9.52 -12.10
N GLU A 180 37.91 -9.73 -11.14
CA GLU A 180 38.14 -9.59 -9.69
C GLU A 180 38.36 -8.15 -9.17
N LYS A 181 38.21 -7.12 -10.01
CA LYS A 181 38.29 -5.70 -9.61
C LYS A 181 37.18 -4.87 -10.24
N PRO A 182 35.93 -5.07 -9.80
CA PRO A 182 34.80 -4.36 -10.36
C PRO A 182 34.89 -2.85 -10.12
N THR A 183 34.39 -2.05 -11.07
CA THR A 183 34.39 -0.58 -10.95
C THR A 183 33.22 -0.06 -10.12
N SER A 184 32.13 -0.83 -10.06
CA SER A 184 30.93 -0.50 -9.32
C SER A 184 30.27 -1.76 -8.77
N TYR A 185 29.36 -1.59 -7.83
CA TYR A 185 28.62 -2.65 -7.15
C TYR A 185 27.12 -2.37 -7.22
N SER A 186 26.32 -3.40 -7.33
CA SER A 186 24.86 -3.29 -7.35
C SER A 186 24.20 -4.39 -6.52
N PHE A 187 23.04 -4.08 -5.96
CA PHE A 187 22.19 -5.08 -5.33
C PHE A 187 21.39 -5.78 -6.43
N PRO A 188 21.48 -7.11 -6.59
CA PRO A 188 20.73 -7.83 -7.63
C PRO A 188 19.20 -7.74 -7.48
N HIS A 189 18.72 -7.28 -6.33
CA HIS A 189 17.30 -7.13 -6.05
C HIS A 189 17.01 -5.79 -5.39
N ARG A 190 16.28 -4.92 -6.10
CA ARG A 190 15.90 -3.59 -5.62
C ARG A 190 15.16 -3.63 -4.28
N THR A 191 14.23 -4.55 -4.08
CA THR A 191 13.48 -4.58 -2.80
C THR A 191 14.33 -5.06 -1.61
N ILE A 192 15.43 -5.80 -1.82
CA ILE A 192 16.40 -6.09 -0.74
C ILE A 192 17.20 -4.84 -0.42
N GLN A 193 17.60 -4.09 -1.45
CA GLN A 193 18.25 -2.80 -1.28
C GLN A 193 17.35 -1.83 -0.50
N GLU A 194 16.07 -1.73 -0.87
CA GLU A 194 15.08 -0.87 -0.19
C GLU A 194 14.83 -1.32 1.26
N TYR A 195 14.77 -2.64 1.50
CA TYR A 195 14.64 -3.19 2.85
C TYR A 195 15.84 -2.82 3.74
N LEU A 196 17.06 -3.09 3.27
CA LEU A 196 18.29 -2.78 4.00
C LEU A 196 18.48 -1.25 4.17
N ALA A 197 18.10 -0.45 3.18
CA ALA A 197 18.07 1.00 3.30
C ALA A 197 17.06 1.48 4.36
N GLY A 198 15.91 0.81 4.47
CA GLY A 198 14.94 1.02 5.54
C GLY A 198 15.48 0.69 6.93
N CYS A 199 16.16 -0.45 7.07
CA CYS A 199 16.86 -0.84 8.30
C CYS A 199 17.90 0.20 8.72
N TYR A 200 18.69 0.70 7.76
CA TYR A 200 19.66 1.76 8.00
C TYR A 200 19.00 3.03 8.56
N LEU A 201 17.90 3.48 7.93
CA LEU A 201 17.19 4.69 8.34
C LEU A 201 16.68 4.64 9.78
N VAL A 202 16.11 3.50 10.20
CA VAL A 202 15.59 3.35 11.57
C VAL A 202 16.71 3.19 12.61
N GLY A 203 17.88 2.71 12.21
CA GLY A 203 19.08 2.63 13.05
C GLY A 203 19.68 4.00 13.40
N LYS A 204 19.34 5.07 12.66
CA LYS A 204 19.90 6.41 12.89
C LYS A 204 19.46 7.00 14.23
N ARG A 205 20.40 7.63 14.94
CA ARG A 205 20.13 8.40 16.16
C ARG A 205 19.08 9.51 15.94
N ASN A 206 19.15 10.20 14.79
CA ASN A 206 18.22 11.26 14.41
C ASN A 206 17.19 10.79 13.38
N ARG A 207 16.72 9.54 13.45
CA ARG A 207 15.81 8.93 12.47
C ARG A 207 14.65 9.83 12.04
N GLY A 208 14.00 10.53 12.99
CA GLY A 208 12.92 11.47 12.66
C GLY A 208 13.31 12.55 11.64
N ARG A 209 14.51 13.13 11.79
CA ARG A 209 15.04 14.13 10.85
C ARG A 209 15.42 13.51 9.50
N GLU A 210 15.96 12.30 9.51
CA GLU A 210 16.34 11.59 8.28
C GLU A 210 15.11 11.20 7.46
N PHE A 211 14.07 10.64 8.10
CA PHE A 211 12.79 10.36 7.43
C PHE A 211 12.16 11.65 6.90
N PHE A 212 12.10 12.72 7.69
CA PHE A 212 11.57 14.00 7.22
C PHE A 212 12.36 14.55 6.02
N LYS A 213 13.70 14.45 6.04
CA LYS A 213 14.55 14.83 4.90
C LYS A 213 14.19 14.05 3.64
N HIS A 214 14.11 12.72 3.72
CA HIS A 214 13.78 11.87 2.58
C HIS A 214 12.34 12.00 2.09
N ALA A 215 11.42 12.49 2.93
CA ALA A 215 10.09 12.86 2.48
C ALA A 215 10.08 13.99 1.43
N ALA A 216 11.17 14.74 1.25
CA ALA A 216 11.30 15.72 0.16
C ALA A 216 11.63 15.08 -1.20
N GLU A 217 12.02 13.80 -1.22
CA GLU A 217 12.56 13.09 -2.39
C GLU A 217 11.47 12.26 -3.11
N GLY A 218 10.21 12.68 -3.00
CA GLY A 218 9.08 12.04 -3.67
C GLY A 218 8.71 10.67 -3.08
N ASP A 219 8.06 9.84 -3.91
CA ASP A 219 7.63 8.50 -3.54
C ASP A 219 8.79 7.48 -3.48
N PHE A 220 9.98 7.88 -3.95
CA PHE A 220 11.18 7.06 -4.07
C PHE A 220 11.63 6.40 -2.76
N TRP A 221 11.41 7.06 -1.61
CA TRP A 221 11.74 6.55 -0.28
C TRP A 221 10.57 5.91 0.46
N SER A 222 9.37 5.88 -0.13
CA SER A 222 8.18 5.36 0.55
C SER A 222 8.34 3.89 0.94
N LEU A 223 8.87 3.05 0.05
CA LEU A 223 9.05 1.63 0.35
C LEU A 223 10.14 1.38 1.41
N PRO A 224 11.35 1.96 1.33
CA PRO A 224 12.32 1.91 2.44
C PRO A 224 11.76 2.43 3.77
N ALA A 225 11.02 3.53 3.76
CA ALA A 225 10.44 4.10 4.98
C ALA A 225 9.44 3.12 5.63
N LEU A 226 8.56 2.51 4.83
CA LEU A 226 7.61 1.50 5.28
C LEU A 226 8.30 0.22 5.76
N MET A 227 9.32 -0.26 5.04
CA MET A 227 10.07 -1.45 5.41
C MET A 227 10.83 -1.25 6.72
N GLY A 228 11.44 -0.08 6.93
CA GLY A 228 12.09 0.27 8.19
C GLY A 228 11.10 0.29 9.36
N ALA A 229 9.90 0.87 9.17
CA ALA A 229 8.87 0.86 10.19
C ALA A 229 8.39 -0.55 10.53
N GLU A 230 8.13 -1.38 9.52
CA GLU A 230 7.76 -2.79 9.70
C GLU A 230 8.87 -3.61 10.40
N GLU A 231 10.15 -3.31 10.14
CA GLU A 231 11.29 -3.95 10.81
C GLU A 231 11.24 -3.69 12.32
N LEU A 232 11.08 -2.42 12.73
CA LEU A 232 10.94 -2.05 14.14
C LEU A 232 9.71 -2.69 14.79
N PHE A 233 8.63 -2.92 14.03
CA PHE A 233 7.37 -3.43 14.57
C PHE A 233 7.33 -4.96 14.74
N TYR A 234 7.77 -5.69 13.70
CA TYR A 234 7.61 -7.15 13.61
C TYR A 234 8.83 -7.94 14.09
N ASN A 235 10.03 -7.40 13.91
CA ASN A 235 11.28 -8.13 14.18
C ASN A 235 11.90 -7.77 15.53
N HIS A 236 11.56 -6.60 16.07
CA HIS A 236 12.13 -6.10 17.31
C HIS A 236 11.06 -5.58 18.29
N LYS A 237 10.49 -6.47 19.12
CA LYS A 237 9.45 -6.07 20.10
C LYS A 237 9.87 -4.90 21.00
N SER A 238 11.14 -4.84 21.40
CA SER A 238 11.70 -3.79 22.27
C SER A 238 11.82 -2.42 21.60
N THR A 239 11.63 -2.32 20.29
CA THR A 239 11.72 -1.06 19.54
C THR A 239 10.37 -0.53 19.09
N ARG A 240 9.26 -1.09 19.59
CA ARG A 240 7.92 -0.59 19.27
C ARG A 240 7.72 0.84 19.75
N ASP A 241 8.19 1.16 20.95
CA ASP A 241 8.14 2.53 21.48
C ASP A 241 8.98 3.48 20.60
N THR A 242 10.12 3.01 20.10
CA THR A 242 10.94 3.76 19.14
C THR A 242 10.21 4.06 17.84
N LEU A 243 9.43 3.12 17.32
CA LEU A 243 8.59 3.35 16.14
C LEU A 243 7.43 4.28 16.48
N LEU A 244 6.83 4.16 17.67
CA LEU A 244 5.74 5.02 18.10
C LEU A 244 6.20 6.48 18.21
N ASP A 245 7.38 6.72 18.80
CA ASP A 245 8.03 8.03 18.85
C ASP A 245 8.28 8.60 17.44
N LEU A 246 8.78 7.78 16.52
CA LEU A 246 8.98 8.17 15.12
C LEU A 246 7.63 8.51 14.45
N THR A 247 6.60 7.71 14.71
CA THR A 247 5.25 7.90 14.20
C THR A 247 4.70 9.25 14.64
N TYR A 248 4.84 9.60 15.92
CA TYR A 248 4.44 10.89 16.44
C TYR A 248 5.27 12.04 15.86
N HIS A 249 6.59 11.86 15.76
CA HIS A 249 7.50 12.89 15.25
C HIS A 249 7.20 13.30 13.81
N LEU A 250 6.78 12.35 12.96
CA LEU A 250 6.45 12.61 11.56
C LEU A 250 5.06 13.25 11.37
N CYS A 251 4.21 13.28 12.40
CA CYS A 251 2.94 14.00 12.35
C CYS A 251 3.14 15.47 12.73
N PRO A 252 3.04 16.42 11.78
CA PRO A 252 3.22 17.83 12.06
C PRO A 252 2.14 18.38 13.01
N GLU A 253 2.56 19.26 13.93
CA GLU A 253 1.69 19.94 14.89
C GLU A 253 0.61 20.79 14.19
N THR A 254 0.94 21.41 13.05
CA THR A 254 0.01 22.19 12.23
C THR A 254 -0.36 21.44 10.95
N GLN A 255 -1.37 21.93 10.22
CA GLN A 255 -1.71 21.36 8.91
C GLN A 255 -0.51 21.54 7.96
N PRO A 256 0.05 20.47 7.38
CA PRO A 256 1.17 20.58 6.46
C PRO A 256 0.80 21.42 5.23
N GLN A 257 1.77 22.21 4.76
CA GLN A 257 1.65 23.13 3.61
C GLN A 257 2.66 22.82 2.50
N THR A 258 3.50 21.80 2.69
CA THR A 258 4.54 21.40 1.74
C THR A 258 4.41 19.91 1.45
N GLU A 259 4.78 19.49 0.23
CA GLU A 259 4.81 18.08 -0.18
C GLU A 259 5.60 17.21 0.81
N GLN A 260 6.76 17.72 1.27
CA GLN A 260 7.60 17.03 2.25
C GLN A 260 6.85 16.75 3.57
N ALA A 261 6.16 17.77 4.12
CA ALA A 261 5.43 17.61 5.37
C ALA A 261 4.15 16.77 5.20
N GLU A 262 3.49 16.87 4.05
CA GLU A 262 2.34 16.02 3.69
C GLU A 262 2.74 14.55 3.54
N ARG A 263 3.89 14.26 2.93
CA ARG A 263 4.43 12.90 2.80
C ARG A 263 4.92 12.33 4.14
N ALA A 264 5.55 13.16 4.97
CA ALA A 264 5.88 12.76 6.35
C ALA A 264 4.62 12.41 7.16
N LEU A 265 3.55 13.20 7.03
CA LEU A 265 2.24 12.90 7.63
C LEU A 265 1.64 11.59 7.08
N LEU A 266 1.76 11.33 5.77
CA LEU A 266 1.33 10.06 5.16
C LEU A 266 2.05 8.87 5.79
N TRP A 267 3.39 8.94 5.90
CA TRP A 267 4.19 7.89 6.54
C TRP A 267 3.84 7.72 8.02
N SER A 268 3.64 8.82 8.76
CA SER A 268 3.12 8.78 10.13
C SER A 268 1.81 7.98 10.22
N GLY A 269 0.85 8.24 9.33
CA GLY A 269 -0.39 7.49 9.29
C GLY A 269 -0.22 6.01 8.93
N GLN A 270 0.65 5.70 7.97
CA GLN A 270 0.96 4.33 7.58
C GLN A 270 1.64 3.55 8.73
N PHE A 271 2.50 4.20 9.51
CA PHE A 271 3.14 3.59 10.69
C PHE A 271 2.13 3.39 11.82
N ALA A 272 1.24 4.36 12.05
CA ALA A 272 0.14 4.25 12.99
C ALA A 272 -0.76 3.03 12.70
N CYS A 273 -0.97 2.68 11.42
CA CYS A 273 -1.72 1.49 11.03
C CYS A 273 -1.11 0.17 11.53
N LEU A 274 0.20 0.12 11.83
CA LEU A 274 0.83 -1.09 12.37
C LEU A 274 0.38 -1.35 13.81
N PHE A 275 0.17 -0.29 14.60
CA PHE A 275 -0.32 -0.37 15.97
C PHE A 275 -1.85 -0.50 16.05
N GLY A 276 -2.57 0.12 15.11
CA GLY A 276 -4.02 0.28 15.18
C GLY A 276 -4.44 1.29 16.26
N ASN A 277 -5.73 1.63 16.27
CA ASN A 277 -6.25 2.66 17.19
C ASN A 277 -6.06 2.25 18.66
N GLU A 278 -6.43 1.04 19.04
CA GLU A 278 -6.29 0.56 20.43
C GLU A 278 -4.82 0.56 20.90
N GLY A 279 -3.89 0.16 20.03
CA GLY A 279 -2.46 0.17 20.33
C GLY A 279 -1.93 1.58 20.57
N ILE A 280 -2.36 2.55 19.76
CA ILE A 280 -1.98 3.96 19.92
C ILE A 280 -2.62 4.54 21.17
N GLU A 281 -3.93 4.36 21.37
CA GLU A 281 -4.66 4.92 22.52
C GLU A 281 -4.19 4.40 23.88
N SER A 282 -3.55 3.22 23.89
CA SER A 282 -2.96 2.66 25.10
C SER A 282 -1.72 3.41 25.60
N ASP A 283 -1.07 4.21 24.74
CA ASP A 283 0.04 5.07 25.13
C ASP A 283 -0.48 6.37 25.75
N THR A 284 -0.38 6.44 27.07
CA THR A 284 -0.76 7.61 27.88
C THR A 284 0.42 8.41 28.40
N ASP A 285 1.65 7.97 28.11
CA ASP A 285 2.87 8.55 28.68
C ASP A 285 3.31 9.81 27.94
N ASN A 286 2.90 9.97 26.68
CA ASN A 286 3.16 11.14 25.85
C ASN A 286 1.93 12.06 25.76
N PRO A 287 1.99 13.32 26.26
CA PRO A 287 0.87 14.26 26.21
C PRO A 287 0.37 14.59 24.80
N SER A 288 1.26 14.51 23.80
CA SER A 288 0.94 14.72 22.38
C SER A 288 0.73 13.41 21.61
N GLY A 289 0.82 12.27 22.30
CA GLY A 289 0.65 10.91 21.78
C GLY A 289 -0.80 10.40 21.90
N GLY A 290 -0.97 9.09 21.77
CA GLY A 290 -2.23 8.40 22.00
C GLY A 290 -3.44 9.02 21.30
N LYS A 291 -4.48 9.33 22.09
CA LYS A 291 -5.73 9.93 21.59
C LYS A 291 -5.53 11.30 20.96
N GLU A 292 -4.66 12.14 21.52
CA GLU A 292 -4.39 13.47 20.99
C GLU A 292 -3.65 13.39 19.65
N PHE A 293 -2.76 12.41 19.50
CA PHE A 293 -2.15 12.10 18.21
C PHE A 293 -3.19 11.69 17.16
N LEU A 294 -4.14 10.80 17.48
CA LEU A 294 -5.19 10.39 16.51
C LEU A 294 -6.10 11.55 16.12
N LYS A 295 -6.51 12.40 17.08
CA LYS A 295 -7.27 13.64 16.82
C LYS A 295 -6.51 14.60 15.91
N ARG A 296 -5.17 14.59 15.98
CA ARG A 296 -4.31 15.39 15.10
C ARG A 296 -4.15 14.75 13.71
N LEU A 297 -3.83 13.45 13.66
CA LEU A 297 -3.51 12.69 12.46
C LEU A 297 -4.70 12.59 11.50
N ILE A 298 -5.84 12.07 11.97
CA ILE A 298 -6.96 11.66 11.12
C ILE A 298 -7.49 12.82 10.25
N PRO A 299 -7.83 14.01 10.82
CA PRO A 299 -8.32 15.12 10.00
C PRO A 299 -7.29 15.62 8.99
N ARG A 300 -5.99 15.58 9.34
CA ARG A 300 -4.93 15.99 8.42
C ARG A 300 -4.75 14.98 7.28
N THR A 301 -4.89 13.68 7.55
CA THR A 301 -4.87 12.63 6.52
C THR A 301 -6.06 12.75 5.56
N VAL A 302 -7.24 13.18 6.04
CA VAL A 302 -8.38 13.51 5.16
C VAL A 302 -8.01 14.64 4.19
N ASN A 303 -7.33 15.68 4.68
CA ASN A 303 -6.91 16.80 3.82
C ASN A 303 -5.91 16.38 2.73
N LEU A 304 -5.10 15.33 2.95
CA LEU A 304 -4.22 14.78 1.91
C LEU A 304 -4.98 14.26 0.68
N LEU A 305 -6.25 13.88 0.84
CA LEU A 305 -7.07 13.40 -0.28
C LEU A 305 -7.49 14.51 -1.23
N GLU A 306 -7.61 15.74 -0.71
CA GLU A 306 -8.12 16.90 -1.45
C GLU A 306 -6.99 17.84 -1.92
N ASN A 307 -5.83 17.80 -1.27
CA ASN A 307 -4.64 18.54 -1.68
C ASN A 307 -3.94 17.85 -2.86
N PHE A 308 -3.71 18.58 -3.96
CA PHE A 308 -3.13 18.03 -5.19
C PHE A 308 -1.59 18.11 -5.26
N HIS A 309 -0.93 18.35 -4.13
CA HIS A 309 0.54 18.34 -4.02
C HIS A 309 1.10 16.90 -4.11
N LEU A 310 0.46 15.95 -3.41
CA LEU A 310 0.84 14.53 -3.49
C LEU A 310 0.33 13.89 -4.78
N THR A 311 1.01 12.84 -5.24
CA THR A 311 0.62 12.06 -6.42
C THR A 311 -0.72 11.33 -6.19
N PRO A 312 -1.46 10.96 -7.25
CA PRO A 312 -2.68 10.16 -7.11
C PRO A 312 -2.50 8.87 -6.31
N ARG A 313 -1.33 8.22 -6.42
CA ARG A 313 -0.98 7.02 -5.68
C ARG A 313 -0.88 7.30 -4.18
N GLU A 314 -0.14 8.33 -3.78
CA GLU A 314 0.01 8.72 -2.37
C GLU A 314 -1.33 9.14 -1.75
N ARG A 315 -2.19 9.82 -2.51
CA ARG A 315 -3.55 10.14 -2.04
C ARG A 315 -4.41 8.89 -1.86
N ALA A 316 -4.28 7.89 -2.74
CA ALA A 316 -4.94 6.61 -2.55
C ALA A 316 -4.40 5.87 -1.30
N GLU A 317 -3.10 5.96 -1.04
CA GLU A 317 -2.49 5.42 0.17
C GLU A 317 -2.96 6.12 1.45
N ALA A 318 -3.20 7.43 1.42
CA ALA A 318 -3.87 8.14 2.52
C ALA A 318 -5.30 7.62 2.75
N GLY A 319 -6.02 7.27 1.68
CA GLY A 319 -7.33 6.61 1.76
C GLY A 319 -7.26 5.23 2.42
N ASN A 320 -6.23 4.44 2.07
CA ASN A 320 -5.96 3.14 2.70
C ASN A 320 -5.66 3.29 4.20
N THR A 321 -4.92 4.33 4.59
CA THR A 321 -4.62 4.66 5.99
C THR A 321 -5.90 4.97 6.77
N LEU A 322 -6.78 5.82 6.21
CA LEU A 322 -8.08 6.14 6.82
C LEU A 322 -8.98 4.90 6.92
N ALA A 323 -8.89 3.96 5.99
CA ALA A 323 -9.65 2.71 6.06
C ALA A 323 -9.36 1.90 7.34
N LYS A 324 -8.11 1.99 7.82
CA LYS A 324 -7.62 1.23 8.99
C LYS A 324 -7.77 2.01 10.30
N LEU A 325 -7.55 3.32 10.27
CA LEU A 325 -7.59 4.18 11.46
C LEU A 325 -8.96 4.82 11.71
N GLY A 326 -9.87 4.73 10.74
CA GLY A 326 -11.18 5.38 10.78
C GLY A 326 -11.24 6.55 9.79
N ASP A 327 -12.25 6.51 8.92
CA ASP A 327 -12.50 7.53 7.92
C ASP A 327 -13.69 8.41 8.35
N PRO A 328 -13.46 9.66 8.79
CA PRO A 328 -14.54 10.50 9.30
C PRO A 328 -15.32 11.17 8.16
N ARG A 329 -14.97 10.93 6.89
CA ARG A 329 -15.67 11.56 5.76
C ARG A 329 -17.11 11.07 5.69
N VAL A 330 -18.01 12.03 5.66
CA VAL A 330 -19.44 11.81 5.48
C VAL A 330 -19.70 11.14 4.12
N GLY A 331 -20.55 10.11 4.11
CA GLY A 331 -20.97 9.42 2.88
C GLY A 331 -19.96 8.42 2.30
N ILE A 332 -18.90 8.09 3.04
CA ILE A 332 -17.88 7.09 2.66
C ILE A 332 -17.97 5.82 3.53
N ALA A 333 -18.35 5.94 4.79
CA ALA A 333 -18.41 4.83 5.73
C ALA A 333 -19.73 4.79 6.50
N LEU A 334 -19.97 3.67 7.20
CA LEU A 334 -20.77 3.66 8.42
C LEU A 334 -20.04 4.56 9.40
N SER A 335 -20.44 5.81 9.50
CA SER A 335 -19.85 6.70 10.48
C SER A 335 -20.08 6.08 11.86
N ILE A 336 -19.02 5.78 12.61
CA ILE A 336 -19.10 5.74 14.06
C ILE A 336 -19.23 7.21 14.51
N VAL A 337 -20.37 7.82 14.21
CA VAL A 337 -20.83 8.99 14.97
C VAL A 337 -21.37 8.38 16.25
N GLU A 338 -20.73 8.67 17.37
CA GLU A 338 -21.16 8.27 18.71
C GLU A 338 -22.69 8.32 18.82
N GLY A 339 -23.32 7.14 18.89
CA GLY A 339 -24.75 7.00 19.13
C GLY A 339 -25.72 7.07 17.93
N GLN A 340 -25.25 7.09 16.67
CA GLN A 340 -26.14 6.93 15.51
C GLN A 340 -26.12 5.46 15.01
N PRO A 341 -27.28 4.80 14.84
CA PRO A 341 -27.34 3.38 14.50
C PRO A 341 -26.77 3.08 13.10
N ASP A 342 -26.28 1.85 12.94
CA ASP A 342 -25.82 1.23 11.69
C ASP A 342 -26.87 1.42 10.57
N GLY A 343 -26.67 2.42 9.72
CA GLY A 343 -27.61 2.78 8.67
C GLY A 343 -26.89 3.29 7.43
N LEU A 344 -27.53 3.13 6.28
CA LEU A 344 -26.99 3.64 5.01
C LEU A 344 -26.87 5.17 5.10
N ASN A 345 -25.65 5.70 5.01
CA ASN A 345 -25.38 7.13 4.95
C ASN A 345 -24.91 7.51 3.54
N LEU A 346 -25.54 8.50 2.91
CA LEU A 346 -25.16 9.04 1.61
C LEU A 346 -24.92 10.55 1.69
N LEU A 347 -23.77 10.99 1.18
CA LEU A 347 -23.50 12.40 0.90
C LEU A 347 -23.90 12.70 -0.54
N LEU A 348 -24.87 13.58 -0.73
CA LEU A 348 -25.41 13.89 -2.05
C LEU A 348 -25.05 15.30 -2.50
N CYS A 349 -24.80 15.46 -3.80
CA CYS A 349 -24.61 16.74 -4.46
C CYS A 349 -25.86 17.07 -5.29
N GLU A 350 -26.42 18.28 -5.14
CA GLU A 350 -27.47 18.77 -6.03
C GLU A 350 -26.89 19.18 -7.40
N ILE A 351 -27.52 18.67 -8.46
CA ILE A 351 -27.24 19.03 -9.84
C ILE A 351 -28.45 19.77 -10.42
N PRO A 352 -28.32 21.07 -10.75
CA PRO A 352 -29.42 21.84 -11.31
C PRO A 352 -29.87 21.35 -12.69
N ALA A 353 -31.17 21.46 -12.95
CA ALA A 353 -31.77 21.31 -14.26
C ALA A 353 -31.12 22.26 -15.28
N GLY A 354 -31.26 21.91 -16.56
CA GLY A 354 -30.95 22.79 -17.67
C GLY A 354 -30.10 22.14 -18.75
N LYS A 355 -29.72 22.98 -19.69
CA LYS A 355 -28.98 22.62 -20.90
C LYS A 355 -27.49 22.45 -20.63
N PHE A 356 -26.89 21.49 -21.32
CA PHE A 356 -25.45 21.29 -21.36
C PHE A 356 -25.02 20.66 -22.68
N LEU A 357 -23.73 20.76 -22.98
CA LEU A 357 -23.14 20.07 -24.13
C LEU A 357 -22.75 18.65 -23.72
N MET A 358 -23.41 17.66 -24.31
CA MET A 358 -23.14 16.23 -24.14
C MET A 358 -22.33 15.71 -25.32
N GLY A 359 -21.43 14.75 -25.10
CA GLY A 359 -20.50 14.24 -26.10
C GLY A 359 -19.27 15.13 -26.33
N SER A 360 -18.35 14.65 -27.14
CA SER A 360 -17.03 15.24 -27.38
C SER A 360 -17.00 16.02 -28.70
N LYS A 361 -16.08 16.98 -28.86
CA LYS A 361 -15.93 17.70 -30.14
C LYS A 361 -15.23 16.83 -31.16
N GLU A 362 -15.59 16.91 -32.44
CA GLU A 362 -14.87 16.16 -33.49
C GLU A 362 -13.35 16.33 -33.36
N LYS A 363 -12.62 15.19 -33.29
CA LYS A 363 -11.16 15.12 -33.13
C LYS A 363 -10.63 15.63 -31.77
N GLU A 364 -11.45 15.65 -30.73
CA GLU A 364 -10.98 15.81 -29.35
C GLU A 364 -10.05 14.65 -29.00
N GLU A 365 -8.82 14.98 -28.58
CA GLU A 365 -7.78 13.99 -28.27
C GLU A 365 -8.23 13.10 -27.12
N GLY A 366 -8.24 11.78 -27.35
CA GLY A 366 -8.65 10.78 -26.36
C GLY A 366 -10.14 10.41 -26.37
N ALA A 367 -10.97 11.02 -27.21
CA ALA A 367 -12.37 10.63 -27.38
C ALA A 367 -12.55 9.49 -28.40
N TYR A 368 -13.49 8.59 -28.12
CA TYR A 368 -13.85 7.48 -29.02
C TYR A 368 -14.94 7.88 -30.04
N GLU A 369 -15.12 7.06 -31.09
CA GLU A 369 -16.05 7.36 -32.19
C GLU A 369 -17.52 7.48 -31.73
N ASP A 370 -17.91 6.77 -30.67
CA ASP A 370 -19.24 6.77 -30.07
C ASP A 370 -19.51 7.97 -29.14
N GLU A 371 -18.51 8.81 -28.88
CA GLU A 371 -18.67 10.06 -28.14
C GLU A 371 -19.07 11.26 -29.02
N TYR A 372 -19.14 11.06 -30.34
CA TYR A 372 -19.45 12.10 -31.33
C TYR A 372 -20.87 11.99 -31.91
N PRO A 373 -21.48 13.11 -32.35
CA PRO A 373 -21.02 14.49 -32.20
C PRO A 373 -21.42 15.10 -30.85
N GLN A 374 -20.75 16.16 -30.41
CA GLN A 374 -21.24 16.97 -29.30
C GLN A 374 -22.55 17.67 -29.65
N PHE A 375 -23.54 17.61 -28.76
CA PHE A 375 -24.86 18.21 -28.95
C PHE A 375 -25.44 18.79 -27.66
N GLU A 376 -26.41 19.68 -27.77
CA GLU A 376 -27.11 20.25 -26.62
C GLU A 376 -28.14 19.26 -26.06
N TYR A 377 -27.97 18.85 -24.81
CA TYR A 377 -28.93 18.03 -24.07
C TYR A 377 -29.55 18.82 -22.92
N ASN A 378 -30.87 18.70 -22.72
CA ASN A 378 -31.58 19.40 -21.64
C ASN A 378 -32.03 18.41 -20.55
N ILE A 379 -31.52 18.57 -19.33
CA ILE A 379 -32.02 17.84 -18.17
C ILE A 379 -33.17 18.62 -17.54
N PRO A 380 -34.40 18.08 -17.51
CA PRO A 380 -35.60 18.87 -17.19
C PRO A 380 -35.76 19.20 -15.70
N ASN A 381 -35.16 18.40 -14.80
CA ASN A 381 -35.37 18.52 -13.36
C ASN A 381 -34.04 18.54 -12.62
N ASN A 382 -34.01 19.23 -11.47
CA ASN A 382 -32.92 19.07 -10.52
C ASN A 382 -32.89 17.61 -10.06
N TYR A 383 -31.70 17.09 -9.83
CA TYR A 383 -31.50 15.77 -9.28
C TYR A 383 -30.31 15.79 -8.33
N PHE A 384 -30.17 14.72 -7.57
CA PHE A 384 -29.06 14.56 -6.65
C PHE A 384 -28.24 13.34 -7.07
N MET A 385 -26.92 13.43 -6.91
CA MET A 385 -26.00 12.33 -7.17
C MET A 385 -25.11 12.13 -5.95
N SER A 386 -24.77 10.88 -5.62
CA SER A 386 -23.82 10.63 -4.53
C SER A 386 -22.48 11.28 -4.86
N ARG A 387 -21.90 11.98 -3.88
CA ARG A 387 -20.59 12.66 -4.04
C ARG A 387 -19.48 11.65 -4.33
N TYR A 388 -19.61 10.46 -3.77
CA TYR A 388 -18.67 9.36 -3.90
C TYR A 388 -19.35 8.13 -4.52
N PRO A 389 -18.59 7.25 -5.19
CA PRO A 389 -19.06 5.90 -5.48
C PRO A 389 -19.48 5.19 -4.19
N ILE A 390 -20.44 4.27 -4.31
CA ILE A 390 -20.89 3.45 -3.18
C ILE A 390 -19.72 2.59 -2.68
N THR A 391 -19.48 2.61 -1.38
CA THR A 391 -18.35 1.91 -0.76
C THR A 391 -18.68 0.48 -0.38
N ASN A 392 -17.65 -0.32 -0.12
CA ASN A 392 -17.81 -1.67 0.43
C ASN A 392 -18.64 -1.66 1.72
N ALA A 393 -18.43 -0.70 2.63
CA ALA A 393 -19.21 -0.57 3.85
C ALA A 393 -20.71 -0.35 3.58
N GLN A 394 -21.04 0.51 2.62
CA GLN A 394 -22.42 0.82 2.25
C GLN A 394 -23.09 -0.36 1.53
N PHE A 395 -22.38 -1.03 0.62
CA PHE A 395 -22.91 -2.18 -0.10
C PHE A 395 -23.03 -3.43 0.80
N ASP A 396 -22.14 -3.60 1.77
CA ASP A 396 -22.20 -4.67 2.76
C ASP A 396 -23.49 -4.64 3.58
N LEU A 397 -24.08 -3.46 3.82
CA LEU A 397 -25.40 -3.38 4.46
C LEU A 397 -26.46 -4.11 3.65
N PHE A 398 -26.44 -3.95 2.32
CA PHE A 398 -27.35 -4.67 1.43
C PHE A 398 -27.06 -6.17 1.42
N VAL A 399 -25.79 -6.58 1.39
CA VAL A 399 -25.42 -8.00 1.41
C VAL A 399 -25.81 -8.67 2.75
N LYS A 400 -25.63 -7.98 3.87
CA LYS A 400 -25.88 -8.49 5.23
C LYS A 400 -27.35 -8.40 5.64
N ASP A 401 -28.15 -7.54 5.02
CA ASP A 401 -29.59 -7.50 5.24
C ASP A 401 -30.21 -8.85 4.82
N PRO A 402 -30.95 -9.56 5.70
CA PRO A 402 -31.63 -10.81 5.36
C PRO A 402 -32.58 -10.69 4.16
N GLN A 403 -33.10 -9.49 3.90
CA GLN A 403 -33.96 -9.17 2.76
C GLN A 403 -33.18 -8.57 1.57
N GLY A 404 -31.87 -8.40 1.66
CA GLY A 404 -31.06 -7.77 0.63
C GLY A 404 -31.01 -8.58 -0.67
N TYR A 405 -30.23 -9.65 -0.74
CA TYR A 405 -30.18 -10.45 -1.97
C TYR A 405 -31.46 -11.28 -2.19
N VAL A 406 -32.14 -11.66 -1.12
CA VAL A 406 -33.21 -12.66 -1.16
C VAL A 406 -34.56 -12.07 -1.61
N ASN A 407 -34.84 -10.80 -1.34
CA ASN A 407 -36.13 -10.22 -1.69
C ASN A 407 -36.21 -9.88 -3.18
N ASP A 408 -37.07 -10.60 -3.89
CA ASP A 408 -37.27 -10.47 -5.34
C ASP A 408 -37.74 -9.08 -5.79
N ALA A 409 -38.38 -8.30 -4.90
CA ALA A 409 -38.88 -6.96 -5.21
C ALA A 409 -37.75 -5.98 -5.61
N TRP A 410 -36.52 -6.22 -5.15
CA TRP A 410 -35.37 -5.39 -5.49
C TRP A 410 -34.90 -5.60 -6.92
N TRP A 411 -35.09 -6.79 -7.46
CA TRP A 411 -34.49 -7.20 -8.72
C TRP A 411 -35.39 -6.84 -9.92
N THR A 412 -34.78 -6.70 -11.10
CA THR A 412 -35.53 -6.71 -12.36
C THR A 412 -35.83 -8.16 -12.74
N LYS A 413 -36.72 -8.39 -13.72
CA LYS A 413 -36.99 -9.76 -14.21
C LYS A 413 -35.71 -10.48 -14.65
N THR A 414 -34.90 -9.82 -15.50
CA THR A 414 -33.61 -10.34 -15.95
C THR A 414 -32.57 -10.42 -14.82
N GLY A 415 -32.66 -9.53 -13.83
CA GLY A 415 -31.84 -9.60 -12.62
C GLY A 415 -32.15 -10.81 -11.75
N LEU A 416 -33.41 -11.24 -11.65
CA LEU A 416 -33.80 -12.47 -10.94
C LEU A 416 -33.24 -13.72 -11.63
N GLU A 417 -33.36 -13.78 -12.96
CA GLU A 417 -32.80 -14.85 -13.79
C GLU A 417 -31.26 -14.92 -13.62
N TRP A 418 -30.60 -13.77 -13.64
CA TRP A 418 -29.15 -13.70 -13.39
C TRP A 418 -28.78 -14.09 -11.96
N ARG A 419 -29.49 -13.56 -10.95
CA ARG A 419 -29.20 -13.81 -9.53
C ARG A 419 -29.24 -15.30 -9.25
N GLY A 420 -30.31 -15.98 -9.66
CA GLY A 420 -30.57 -17.37 -9.29
C GLY A 420 -30.46 -17.54 -7.76
N ASP A 421 -29.62 -18.48 -7.33
CA ASP A 421 -29.37 -18.78 -5.91
C ASP A 421 -28.23 -17.96 -5.28
N ARG A 422 -27.64 -16.99 -6.00
CA ARG A 422 -26.55 -16.16 -5.47
C ARG A 422 -27.04 -15.29 -4.32
N LYS A 423 -26.20 -15.18 -3.28
CA LYS A 423 -26.50 -14.40 -2.06
C LYS A 423 -25.46 -13.30 -1.78
N GLU A 424 -24.42 -13.22 -2.60
CA GLU A 424 -23.38 -12.21 -2.48
C GLU A 424 -22.74 -11.92 -3.85
N HIS A 425 -22.02 -10.79 -3.90
CA HIS A 425 -21.24 -10.37 -5.05
C HIS A 425 -19.82 -10.97 -5.02
N ALA A 426 -19.09 -10.83 -6.12
CA ALA A 426 -17.69 -11.25 -6.18
C ALA A 426 -16.82 -10.41 -5.23
N ARG A 427 -16.12 -11.07 -4.30
CA ARG A 427 -15.22 -10.39 -3.35
C ARG A 427 -13.79 -10.38 -3.87
N TYR A 428 -13.14 -9.23 -3.68
CA TYR A 428 -11.73 -9.01 -4.01
C TYR A 428 -10.91 -8.82 -2.72
N SER A 429 -9.60 -8.97 -2.82
CA SER A 429 -8.66 -8.83 -1.70
C SER A 429 -7.86 -7.53 -1.77
N GLY A 430 -7.07 -7.25 -0.73
CA GLY A 430 -6.18 -6.09 -0.68
C GLY A 430 -6.95 -4.78 -0.61
N ALA A 431 -6.52 -3.77 -1.36
CA ALA A 431 -7.16 -2.45 -1.35
C ALA A 431 -8.66 -2.50 -1.75
N PHE A 432 -9.05 -3.45 -2.60
CA PHE A 432 -10.46 -3.61 -3.01
C PHE A 432 -11.38 -4.14 -1.91
N ALA A 433 -10.83 -4.66 -0.80
CA ALA A 433 -11.60 -5.14 0.34
C ALA A 433 -11.81 -4.07 1.43
N LEU A 434 -11.19 -2.90 1.29
CA LEU A 434 -11.24 -1.85 2.31
C LEU A 434 -12.64 -1.23 2.37
N LEU A 435 -13.16 -1.03 3.58
CA LEU A 435 -14.55 -0.65 3.81
C LEU A 435 -14.94 0.72 3.22
N ASN A 436 -14.02 1.67 3.22
CA ASN A 436 -14.20 3.01 2.66
C ASN A 436 -13.86 3.09 1.15
N HIS A 437 -13.46 1.99 0.51
CA HIS A 437 -13.20 1.95 -0.93
C HIS A 437 -14.48 1.68 -1.71
N PRO A 438 -14.57 2.17 -2.97
CA PRO A 438 -15.65 1.83 -3.87
C PRO A 438 -15.84 0.31 -3.97
N VAL A 439 -17.09 -0.14 -3.89
CA VAL A 439 -17.41 -1.54 -4.18
C VAL A 439 -17.13 -1.84 -5.64
N VAL A 440 -16.46 -2.98 -5.90
CA VAL A 440 -16.11 -3.47 -7.23
C VAL A 440 -16.62 -4.89 -7.42
N GLY A 441 -16.66 -5.37 -8.67
CA GLY A 441 -17.16 -6.72 -8.96
C GLY A 441 -18.68 -6.86 -8.88
N VAL A 442 -19.40 -5.73 -8.85
CA VAL A 442 -20.86 -5.68 -8.89
C VAL A 442 -21.35 -5.53 -10.33
N THR A 443 -22.39 -6.27 -10.66
CA THR A 443 -23.07 -6.19 -11.95
C THR A 443 -24.08 -5.06 -11.98
N TRP A 444 -24.54 -4.70 -13.18
CA TRP A 444 -25.64 -3.74 -13.35
C TRP A 444 -26.92 -4.20 -12.59
N TYR A 445 -27.21 -5.51 -12.55
CA TYR A 445 -28.38 -6.04 -11.85
C TYR A 445 -28.30 -5.82 -10.34
N GLU A 446 -27.13 -6.09 -9.75
CA GLU A 446 -26.88 -5.85 -8.33
C GLU A 446 -26.94 -4.36 -7.99
N ALA A 447 -26.37 -3.50 -8.82
CA ALA A 447 -26.42 -2.06 -8.61
C ALA A 447 -27.87 -1.53 -8.68
N ALA A 448 -28.68 -2.01 -9.63
CA ALA A 448 -30.10 -1.67 -9.72
C ALA A 448 -30.91 -2.18 -8.51
N ALA A 449 -30.63 -3.40 -8.04
CA ALA A 449 -31.27 -3.97 -6.86
C ALA A 449 -30.90 -3.18 -5.58
N PHE A 450 -29.62 -2.83 -5.42
CA PHE A 450 -29.14 -1.98 -4.35
C PHE A 450 -29.88 -0.64 -4.31
N CYS A 451 -30.08 0.03 -5.46
CA CYS A 451 -30.83 1.29 -5.50
C CYS A 451 -32.27 1.16 -4.99
N LYS A 452 -32.96 0.05 -5.33
CA LYS A 452 -34.33 -0.18 -4.82
C LYS A 452 -34.34 -0.47 -3.31
N TRP A 453 -33.42 -1.30 -2.84
CA TRP A 453 -33.25 -1.56 -1.41
C TRP A 453 -32.90 -0.28 -0.64
N ALA A 454 -31.96 0.52 -1.13
CA ALA A 454 -31.55 1.79 -0.54
C ALA A 454 -32.72 2.79 -0.46
N THR A 455 -33.59 2.81 -1.48
CA THR A 455 -34.82 3.62 -1.44
C THR A 455 -35.71 3.22 -0.26
N ASP A 456 -35.88 1.93 -0.01
CA ASP A 456 -36.68 1.42 1.10
C ASP A 456 -36.04 1.75 2.47
N GLN A 457 -34.72 1.58 2.61
CA GLN A 457 -34.00 1.95 3.83
C GLN A 457 -34.14 3.45 4.14
N MET A 458 -34.03 4.32 3.12
CA MET A 458 -34.16 5.77 3.28
C MET A 458 -35.58 6.23 3.61
N ARG A 459 -36.61 5.43 3.29
CA ARG A 459 -37.98 5.69 3.71
C ARG A 459 -38.20 5.35 5.18
N LYS A 460 -37.51 4.31 5.67
CA LYS A 460 -37.58 3.84 7.05
C LYS A 460 -36.76 4.70 8.02
N SER A 461 -35.73 5.39 7.55
CA SER A 461 -34.88 6.26 8.37
C SER A 461 -35.27 7.75 8.30
N ASP A 462 -35.17 8.43 9.43
CA ASP A 462 -35.31 9.89 9.54
C ASP A 462 -33.97 10.64 9.55
N GLY A 463 -32.86 9.91 9.48
CA GLY A 463 -31.49 10.41 9.42
C GLY A 463 -30.61 9.44 8.62
N GLY A 464 -29.82 9.96 7.68
CA GLY A 464 -28.96 9.15 6.80
C GLY A 464 -28.59 9.83 5.48
N MET A 465 -29.25 10.94 5.12
CA MET A 465 -28.83 11.75 3.98
C MET A 465 -28.26 13.08 4.45
N GLN A 466 -27.15 13.46 3.85
CA GLN A 466 -26.53 14.76 4.02
C GLN A 466 -26.30 15.37 2.64
N ILE A 467 -26.51 16.67 2.50
CA ILE A 467 -26.35 17.37 1.22
C ILE A 467 -25.07 18.18 1.27
N TYR A 468 -24.20 17.94 0.31
CA TYR A 468 -23.00 18.73 0.09
C TYR A 468 -23.35 19.96 -0.74
N ASP A 469 -23.10 21.14 -0.16
CA ASP A 469 -23.21 22.40 -0.86
C ASP A 469 -21.86 22.75 -1.49
N SER A 470 -21.78 22.58 -2.81
CA SER A 470 -20.56 22.86 -3.58
C SER A 470 -20.18 24.34 -3.61
N SER A 471 -21.12 25.26 -3.32
CA SER A 471 -20.84 26.71 -3.35
C SER A 471 -20.15 27.17 -2.06
N THR A 472 -20.57 26.62 -0.92
CA THR A 472 -20.04 26.98 0.41
C THR A 472 -19.05 25.95 0.95
N HIS A 473 -18.81 24.85 0.23
CA HIS A 473 -17.99 23.72 0.66
C HIS A 473 -18.40 23.18 2.04
N SER A 474 -19.72 23.17 2.30
CA SER A 474 -20.28 22.80 3.60
C SER A 474 -21.29 21.65 3.47
N ILE A 475 -21.53 20.96 4.58
CA ILE A 475 -22.54 19.90 4.67
C ILE A 475 -23.78 20.47 5.33
N ARG A 476 -24.93 20.41 4.65
CA ARG A 476 -26.24 20.77 5.19
C ARG A 476 -26.93 19.50 5.69
N GLU A 477 -27.46 19.55 6.92
CA GLU A 477 -28.26 18.45 7.46
C GLU A 477 -29.59 18.32 6.71
N ALA A 478 -30.00 17.08 6.42
CA ALA A 478 -31.27 16.80 5.75
C ALA A 478 -32.51 17.41 6.44
N LYS A 479 -32.47 17.61 7.76
CA LYS A 479 -33.61 18.13 8.54
C LYS A 479 -34.02 19.55 8.11
N SER A 480 -33.12 20.35 7.53
CA SER A 480 -33.43 21.71 7.04
C SER A 480 -34.04 21.74 5.62
N LEU A 481 -34.07 20.60 4.92
CA LEU A 481 -34.45 20.48 3.50
C LEU A 481 -35.63 19.52 3.28
N LYS A 482 -36.55 19.44 4.27
CA LYS A 482 -37.64 18.46 4.34
C LYS A 482 -38.42 18.27 3.02
N SER A 483 -38.74 19.35 2.29
CA SER A 483 -39.49 19.28 1.03
C SER A 483 -38.69 18.73 -0.16
N GLU A 484 -37.39 19.03 -0.24
CA GLU A 484 -36.51 18.54 -1.33
C GLU A 484 -36.12 17.08 -1.13
N ILE A 485 -35.92 16.67 0.13
CA ILE A 485 -35.59 15.30 0.50
C ILE A 485 -36.80 14.37 0.44
N GLN A 486 -38.02 14.88 0.57
CA GLN A 486 -39.24 14.08 0.41
C GLN A 486 -39.36 13.48 -1.00
N ASN A 487 -38.88 14.21 -2.03
CA ASN A 487 -38.74 13.69 -3.40
C ASN A 487 -37.60 12.67 -3.53
N LEU A 488 -36.51 12.80 -2.77
CA LEU A 488 -35.42 11.79 -2.77
C LEU A 488 -35.80 10.50 -2.06
N LYS A 489 -36.53 10.59 -0.95
CA LYS A 489 -37.17 9.42 -0.30
C LYS A 489 -38.12 8.68 -1.25
N SER A 490 -38.52 9.30 -2.36
CA SER A 490 -39.40 8.67 -3.34
C SER A 490 -38.68 7.66 -4.24
N LYS A 491 -37.39 7.87 -4.63
CA LYS A 491 -36.69 6.95 -5.55
C LYS A 491 -35.17 7.19 -5.66
N ILE A 492 -34.35 6.25 -5.18
CA ILE A 492 -32.93 6.12 -5.54
C ILE A 492 -32.82 5.22 -6.77
N ARG A 493 -31.97 5.59 -7.74
CA ARG A 493 -31.72 4.84 -8.97
C ARG A 493 -30.32 5.10 -9.51
N LEU A 494 -29.90 4.27 -10.46
CA LEU A 494 -28.74 4.56 -11.30
C LEU A 494 -28.98 5.86 -12.10
N PRO A 495 -27.95 6.71 -12.26
CA PRO A 495 -28.03 7.84 -13.16
C PRO A 495 -28.14 7.35 -14.61
N THR A 496 -28.81 8.13 -15.44
CA THR A 496 -28.62 8.03 -16.89
C THR A 496 -27.23 8.52 -17.27
N GLU A 497 -26.75 8.12 -18.44
CA GLU A 497 -25.46 8.60 -18.97
C GLU A 497 -25.42 10.14 -19.04
N ALA A 498 -26.48 10.78 -19.53
CA ALA A 498 -26.58 12.24 -19.59
C ALA A 498 -26.51 12.90 -18.21
N GLU A 499 -27.16 12.32 -17.19
CA GLU A 499 -27.07 12.82 -15.81
C GLU A 499 -25.66 12.63 -15.23
N TRP A 500 -24.98 11.52 -15.54
CA TRP A 500 -23.62 11.30 -15.09
C TRP A 500 -22.65 12.28 -15.75
N GLU A 501 -22.73 12.44 -17.08
CA GLU A 501 -21.87 13.34 -17.84
C GLU A 501 -22.08 14.80 -17.44
N ARG A 502 -23.34 15.24 -17.23
CA ARG A 502 -23.64 16.57 -16.70
C ARG A 502 -22.97 16.81 -15.35
N ALA A 503 -23.01 15.82 -14.45
CA ALA A 503 -22.38 15.93 -13.14
C ALA A 503 -20.85 16.00 -13.25
N ALA A 504 -20.24 15.19 -14.13
CA ALA A 504 -18.80 15.16 -14.36
C ALA A 504 -18.26 16.43 -15.04
N ARG A 505 -19.01 17.00 -15.99
CA ARG A 505 -18.61 18.21 -16.74
C ARG A 505 -18.66 19.49 -15.95
N ARG A 506 -19.30 19.49 -14.77
CA ARG A 506 -19.39 20.69 -13.92
C ARG A 506 -17.98 21.06 -13.47
N LYS A 507 -17.34 21.98 -14.22
CA LYS A 507 -16.06 22.58 -13.84
C LYS A 507 -16.16 23.06 -12.40
N ARG A 508 -15.09 22.90 -11.61
CA ARG A 508 -14.83 23.73 -10.42
C ARG A 508 -14.74 25.20 -10.89
N SER A 509 -15.89 25.84 -11.12
CA SER A 509 -15.95 27.27 -11.35
C SER A 509 -15.62 27.94 -10.01
N ALA A 510 -14.48 28.67 -9.98
CA ALA A 510 -13.91 29.45 -8.87
C ALA A 510 -12.76 28.82 -8.04
N LEU A 511 -11.70 28.33 -8.70
CA LEU A 511 -10.32 28.38 -8.15
C LEU A 511 -9.44 29.37 -8.94
N SER A 512 -10.05 30.43 -9.45
CA SER A 512 -9.34 31.63 -9.88
C SER A 512 -9.71 32.76 -8.91
N VAL A 513 -9.03 32.80 -7.77
CA VAL A 513 -8.93 34.02 -6.96
C VAL A 513 -7.53 34.06 -6.37
N GLY A 514 -6.75 35.05 -6.81
CA GLY A 514 -5.63 35.65 -6.07
C GLY A 514 -4.32 34.91 -6.11
#